data_AF-A0A920KXX4-F1
#
_entry.id   AF-A0A920KXX4-F1
#
_cell.length_a   1.000
_cell.length_b   1.000
_cell.length_c   1.000
_cell.angle_alpha   90.00
_cell.angle_beta   90.00
_cell.angle_gamma   90.00
#
_symmetry.space_group_name_H-M   'P 1'
#
loop_
_entity.id
_entity.type
_entity.pdbx_description
1 polymer ?
#
loop_
_entity_poly.entity_id
_entity_poly.type
_entity_poly.pdbx_seq_one_letter_code
_entity_poly.pdbx_strand_id
1 'polypeptide(L)'
;MLLCAESQGRREILLENLAKADLFLSPLPTGGTFSPRDRTRHHSGPGRPRHLSGCRWPACLRGPTFWTARRAAAAQTQARETDTDAIIRDLTELRQGLPVVHIEHGVGRYLGLQILDIDGDPAEFCYSNMPRVISFMSPWGPAPHQSVHGRRPGYRAATQTRQRAVEKARRKARERAADVAAQLLDVYARREARQGHAHTLDEAMWLKFCEGFPFEETPDQAAAIGAVKDDMCAPRVMDRLVCGDVGFGKTEVAMRAAFIAAQSGRQSAIPGPTPLLANQHHANFRDRFADWPYSVEVVSRFQSSKDLDDISAG
;
A
#
# COMPACT_ATOMS: atom_id res chain seq x y z
N MET A 1 33.82 -21.65 14.24
CA MET A 1 32.39 -21.26 14.35
C MET A 1 32.05 -20.32 13.21
N LEU A 2 30.90 -20.52 12.56
CA LEU A 2 30.48 -19.73 11.39
C LEU A 2 29.28 -18.88 11.78
N LEU A 3 29.37 -17.57 11.61
CA LEU A 3 28.29 -16.63 11.89
C LEU A 3 27.70 -16.10 10.58
N CYS A 4 26.41 -16.34 10.38
CA CYS A 4 25.69 -15.91 9.18
C CYS A 4 24.80 -14.71 9.54
N ALA A 5 24.95 -13.62 8.79
CA ALA A 5 24.06 -12.46 8.85
C ALA A 5 23.15 -12.44 7.61
N GLU A 6 21.89 -12.07 7.79
CA GLU A 6 20.90 -12.03 6.71
C GLU A 6 21.13 -10.89 5.72
N SER A 7 21.81 -9.82 6.15
CA SER A 7 22.14 -8.65 5.34
C SER A 7 23.54 -8.13 5.69
N GLN A 8 24.10 -7.28 4.83
CA GLN A 8 25.40 -6.65 5.06
C GLN A 8 25.38 -5.65 6.23
N GLY A 9 24.32 -4.84 6.38
CA GLY A 9 24.17 -3.94 7.53
C GLY A 9 24.13 -4.70 8.88
N ARG A 10 23.37 -5.81 8.95
CA ARG A 10 23.35 -6.67 10.15
C ARG A 10 24.70 -7.33 10.44
N ARG A 11 25.49 -7.62 9.41
CA ARG A 11 26.85 -8.15 9.55
C ARG A 11 27.76 -7.12 10.24
N GLU A 12 27.68 -5.86 9.84
CA GLU A 12 28.52 -4.79 10.42
C GLU A 12 28.19 -4.54 11.89
N ILE A 13 26.91 -4.45 12.23
CA ILE A 13 26.46 -4.35 13.63
C ILE A 13 26.94 -5.55 14.47
N LEU A 14 26.89 -6.76 13.89
CA LEU A 14 27.34 -7.97 14.57
C LEU A 14 28.86 -7.98 14.76
N LEU A 15 29.64 -7.51 13.77
CA LEU A 15 31.09 -7.37 13.88
C LEU A 15 31.49 -6.31 14.90
N GLU A 16 30.80 -5.16 14.94
CA GLU A 16 31.01 -4.12 15.94
C GLU A 16 30.75 -4.62 17.36
N ASN A 17 29.68 -5.40 17.55
CA ASN A 17 29.37 -5.97 18.87
C ASN A 17 30.35 -7.07 19.30
N LEU A 18 30.87 -7.85 18.36
CA LEU A 18 31.90 -8.85 18.65
C LEU A 18 33.28 -8.23 18.90
N ALA A 19 33.60 -7.12 18.22
CA ALA A 19 34.81 -6.36 18.48
C ALA A 19 34.84 -5.80 19.91
N LYS A 20 33.69 -5.39 20.47
CA LYS A 20 33.57 -4.99 21.89
C LYS A 20 33.87 -6.13 22.88
N ALA A 21 33.86 -7.38 22.42
CA ALA A 21 34.15 -8.58 23.19
C ALA A 21 35.48 -9.24 22.78
N ASP A 22 36.37 -8.52 22.08
CA ASP A 22 37.67 -9.00 21.56
C ASP A 22 37.58 -10.23 20.62
N LEU A 23 36.45 -10.38 19.94
CA LEU A 23 36.22 -11.47 18.97
C LEU A 23 36.27 -10.94 17.54
N PHE A 24 37.34 -11.30 16.82
CA PHE A 24 37.54 -10.89 15.42
C PHE A 24 37.27 -12.06 14.46
N LEU A 25 36.39 -11.82 13.48
CA LEU A 25 36.00 -12.80 12.47
C LEU A 25 36.59 -12.47 11.11
N SER A 26 37.02 -13.50 10.39
CA SER A 26 37.47 -13.36 9.00
C SER A 26 36.32 -13.60 8.01
N PRO A 27 36.20 -12.80 6.94
CA PRO A 27 35.12 -12.96 5.97
C PRO A 27 35.24 -14.31 5.22
N LEU A 28 34.10 -14.93 4.95
CA LEU A 28 33.96 -16.05 4.02
C LEU A 28 33.26 -15.55 2.75
N PRO A 29 33.94 -15.56 1.59
CA PRO A 29 33.36 -15.10 0.32
C PRO A 29 32.18 -15.97 -0.12
N THR A 30 31.26 -15.39 -0.89
CA THR A 30 30.06 -16.04 -1.42
C THR A 30 30.45 -17.27 -2.25
N GLY A 31 29.93 -18.45 -1.88
CA GLY A 31 30.29 -19.72 -2.51
C GLY A 31 31.53 -20.43 -1.90
N GLY A 32 32.18 -19.84 -0.89
CA GLY A 32 33.29 -20.46 -0.18
C GLY A 32 32.88 -21.72 0.61
N THR A 33 33.74 -22.73 0.60
CA THR A 33 33.62 -23.93 1.45
C THR A 33 34.17 -23.65 2.83
N PHE A 34 33.38 -23.95 3.87
CA PHE A 34 33.81 -23.86 5.27
C PHE A 34 34.27 -25.24 5.76
N SER A 35 35.49 -25.33 6.30
CA SER A 35 36.03 -26.53 6.94
C SER A 35 36.00 -26.40 8.47
N PRO A 36 35.76 -27.47 9.25
CA PRO A 36 35.86 -27.44 10.71
C PRO A 36 37.25 -27.04 11.23
N ARG A 37 38.29 -27.10 10.38
CA ARG A 37 39.65 -26.63 10.68
C ARG A 37 39.84 -25.12 10.48
N ASP A 38 38.87 -24.43 9.88
CA ASP A 38 38.92 -22.97 9.72
C ASP A 38 38.68 -22.24 11.05
N ARG A 39 39.43 -21.13 11.25
CA ARG A 39 39.16 -20.14 12.29
C ARG A 39 37.73 -19.58 12.15
N THR A 40 37.25 -18.90 13.19
CA THR A 40 35.90 -18.31 13.22
C THR A 40 35.69 -17.35 12.04
N ARG A 41 34.65 -17.59 11.22
CA ARG A 41 34.36 -16.81 10.00
C ARG A 41 32.93 -16.26 9.96
N HIS A 42 32.68 -15.27 9.10
CA HIS A 42 31.35 -14.69 8.88
C HIS A 42 30.94 -14.60 7.40
N HIS A 43 29.64 -14.68 7.13
CA HIS A 43 29.06 -14.60 5.79
C HIS A 43 27.77 -13.75 5.79
N SER A 44 27.53 -13.00 4.71
CA SER A 44 26.30 -12.25 4.46
C SER A 44 25.88 -12.40 2.99
N GLY A 45 24.64 -12.81 2.74
CA GLY A 45 24.07 -12.92 1.40
C GLY A 45 23.01 -14.01 1.24
N PRO A 46 22.22 -13.99 0.15
CA PRO A 46 21.28 -15.06 -0.16
C PRO A 46 22.03 -16.30 -0.66
N GLY A 47 21.99 -17.38 0.14
CA GLY A 47 22.60 -18.66 -0.21
C GLY A 47 23.15 -19.41 1.00
N ARG A 48 23.06 -20.74 1.00
CA ARG A 48 23.74 -21.56 2.02
C ARG A 48 25.17 -21.85 1.55
N PRO A 49 26.22 -21.56 2.33
CA PRO A 49 27.56 -22.03 2.00
C PRO A 49 27.57 -23.56 1.93
N ARG A 50 28.25 -24.11 0.91
CA ARG A 50 28.36 -25.57 0.70
C ARG A 50 29.22 -26.19 1.81
N HIS A 51 28.71 -27.26 2.42
CA HIS A 51 29.38 -28.01 3.49
C HIS A 51 29.98 -29.31 2.94
N LEU A 52 31.20 -29.66 3.34
CA LEU A 52 31.79 -30.98 3.16
C LEU A 52 31.27 -31.91 4.27
N SER A 53 30.27 -32.73 3.94
CA SER A 53 29.64 -33.81 4.74
C SER A 53 30.24 -34.15 6.11
N GLY A 54 29.41 -34.14 7.18
CA GLY A 54 29.63 -35.04 8.34
C GLY A 54 29.64 -34.47 9.77
N CYS A 55 29.42 -33.18 10.03
CA CYS A 55 29.49 -32.65 11.41
C CYS A 55 28.27 -31.78 11.80
N ARG A 56 27.78 -31.98 13.03
CA ARG A 56 26.71 -31.21 13.69
C ARG A 56 27.12 -29.74 13.80
N TRP A 57 26.24 -28.82 13.40
CA TRP A 57 26.44 -27.37 13.53
C TRP A 57 26.70 -26.96 15.00
N PRO A 58 27.79 -26.26 15.33
CA PRO A 58 27.84 -25.48 16.56
C PRO A 58 27.12 -24.14 16.32
N ALA A 59 25.95 -23.99 16.96
CA ALA A 59 25.20 -22.75 17.21
C ALA A 59 24.98 -21.80 16.01
N CYS A 60 23.89 -22.03 15.26
CA CYS A 60 23.29 -21.02 14.40
C CYS A 60 22.37 -20.15 15.28
N LEU A 61 22.87 -19.03 15.81
CA LEU A 61 22.04 -18.02 16.49
C LEU A 61 21.24 -17.26 15.43
N ARG A 62 20.01 -17.72 15.18
CA ARG A 62 19.01 -16.96 14.41
C ARG A 62 18.22 -16.11 15.40
N GLY A 63 18.12 -14.81 15.14
CA GLY A 63 17.05 -14.00 15.73
C GLY A 63 15.68 -14.52 15.25
N PRO A 64 14.58 -14.28 16.00
CA PRO A 64 13.28 -14.87 15.68
C PRO A 64 12.74 -14.37 14.33
N THR A 65 12.82 -15.23 13.32
CA THR A 65 12.14 -15.07 12.02
C THR A 65 10.67 -15.46 12.15
N PHE A 66 9.77 -14.47 12.11
CA PHE A 66 8.44 -14.64 11.53
C PHE A 66 8.54 -14.40 10.02
N TRP A 67 7.69 -15.08 9.24
CA TRP A 67 7.61 -15.12 7.78
C TRP A 67 8.32 -16.30 7.11
N THR A 68 7.61 -17.44 7.11
CA THR A 68 7.79 -18.51 6.13
C THR A 68 7.38 -18.01 4.75
N ALA A 69 8.26 -18.24 3.77
CA ALA A 69 8.03 -18.01 2.35
C ALA A 69 6.79 -18.80 1.87
N ARG A 70 5.72 -18.08 1.55
CA ARG A 70 4.65 -18.59 0.69
C ARG A 70 5.07 -18.35 -0.76
N ARG A 71 5.36 -19.43 -1.49
CA ARG A 71 5.44 -19.44 -2.95
C ARG A 71 4.11 -18.90 -3.50
N ALA A 72 4.14 -17.73 -4.12
CA ALA A 72 3.01 -17.20 -4.88
C ALA A 72 3.04 -17.82 -6.28
N ALA A 73 2.38 -18.97 -6.43
CA ALA A 73 1.95 -19.46 -7.73
C ALA A 73 0.46 -19.13 -7.87
N ALA A 74 0.15 -18.00 -8.50
CA ALA A 74 -1.14 -17.70 -9.11
C ALA A 74 -1.00 -16.43 -9.95
N ALA A 75 -0.53 -16.60 -11.19
CA ALA A 75 -0.79 -15.61 -12.23
C ALA A 75 -2.28 -15.71 -12.57
N GLN A 76 -3.09 -14.83 -11.99
CA GLN A 76 -4.45 -14.57 -12.45
C GLN A 76 -4.46 -13.25 -13.19
N THR A 77 -4.65 -13.35 -14.49
CA THR A 77 -4.95 -12.26 -15.42
C THR A 77 -6.19 -11.52 -14.92
N GLN A 78 -6.01 -10.39 -14.22
CA GLN A 78 -7.12 -9.49 -13.89
C GLN A 78 -7.50 -8.71 -15.15
N ALA A 79 -8.45 -9.27 -15.89
CA ALA A 79 -9.30 -8.46 -16.75
C ALA A 79 -9.98 -7.39 -15.88
N ARG A 80 -10.06 -6.16 -16.39
CA ARG A 80 -10.76 -5.03 -15.77
C ARG A 80 -12.15 -5.49 -15.29
N GLU A 81 -12.31 -5.72 -14.00
CA GLU A 81 -13.61 -5.92 -13.37
C GLU A 81 -14.39 -4.62 -13.51
N THR A 82 -15.44 -4.65 -14.33
CA THR A 82 -16.42 -3.58 -14.41
C THR A 82 -17.18 -3.50 -13.08
N ASP A 83 -17.44 -2.28 -12.62
CA ASP A 83 -18.18 -1.89 -11.39
C ASP A 83 -19.49 -2.70 -11.19
N THR A 84 -20.09 -3.18 -12.28
CA THR A 84 -21.30 -3.99 -12.29
C THR A 84 -21.13 -5.38 -11.65
N ASP A 85 -20.00 -6.05 -11.87
CA ASP A 85 -19.75 -7.40 -11.30
C ASP A 85 -19.49 -7.34 -9.79
N ALA A 86 -18.86 -6.26 -9.32
CA ALA A 86 -18.70 -5.99 -7.89
C ALA A 86 -20.05 -5.74 -7.20
N ILE A 87 -20.95 -4.97 -7.84
CA ILE A 87 -22.31 -4.73 -7.35
C ILE A 87 -23.13 -6.04 -7.32
N ILE A 88 -23.03 -6.88 -8.36
CA ILE A 88 -23.75 -8.16 -8.42
C ILE A 88 -23.24 -9.14 -7.36
N ARG A 89 -21.93 -9.17 -7.10
CA ARG A 89 -21.33 -10.00 -6.04
C ARG A 89 -21.82 -9.58 -4.65
N ASP A 90 -21.85 -8.28 -4.35
CA ASP A 90 -22.35 -7.73 -3.08
C ASP A 90 -23.83 -8.07 -2.84
N LEU A 91 -24.66 -8.12 -3.89
CA LEU A 91 -26.08 -8.48 -3.78
C LEU A 91 -26.31 -9.95 -3.38
N THR A 92 -25.40 -10.86 -3.77
CA THR A 92 -25.47 -12.29 -3.37
C THR A 92 -25.10 -12.52 -1.90
N GLU A 93 -24.46 -11.55 -1.24
CA GLU A 93 -24.08 -11.61 0.18
C GLU A 93 -25.09 -10.94 1.12
N LEU A 94 -26.22 -10.44 0.58
CA LEU A 94 -27.25 -9.75 1.36
C LEU A 94 -27.92 -10.66 2.40
N ARG A 95 -27.52 -10.51 3.66
CA ARG A 95 -28.17 -11.12 4.82
C ARG A 95 -29.20 -10.19 5.44
N GLN A 96 -30.28 -10.76 5.96
CA GLN A 96 -31.27 -10.01 6.74
C GLN A 96 -30.58 -9.28 7.90
N GLY A 97 -30.97 -8.03 8.13
CA GLY A 97 -30.42 -7.14 9.16
C GLY A 97 -29.32 -6.20 8.67
N LEU A 98 -28.74 -6.42 7.48
CA LEU A 98 -27.70 -5.55 6.91
C LEU A 98 -28.24 -4.15 6.56
N PRO A 99 -27.43 -3.09 6.72
CA PRO A 99 -27.82 -1.75 6.32
C PRO A 99 -27.90 -1.65 4.79
N VAL A 100 -28.96 -1.02 4.28
CA VAL A 100 -29.16 -0.75 2.85
C VAL A 100 -29.49 0.71 2.63
N VAL A 101 -29.12 1.29 1.49
CA VAL A 101 -29.41 2.69 1.18
C VAL A 101 -30.40 2.76 0.04
N HIS A 102 -31.61 3.24 0.32
CA HIS A 102 -32.56 3.58 -0.72
C HIS A 102 -32.31 5.00 -1.22
N ILE A 103 -32.37 5.19 -2.54
CA ILE A 103 -32.11 6.48 -3.18
C ILE A 103 -33.06 7.56 -2.63
N GLU A 104 -34.36 7.31 -2.59
CA GLU A 104 -35.34 8.32 -2.17
C GLU A 104 -35.53 8.40 -0.65
N HIS A 105 -35.28 7.31 0.06
CA HIS A 105 -35.72 7.15 1.45
C HIS A 105 -34.55 7.10 2.45
N GLY A 106 -33.32 6.99 1.97
CA GLY A 106 -32.11 6.97 2.77
C GLY A 106 -31.78 5.59 3.34
N VAL A 107 -31.04 5.57 4.45
CA VAL A 107 -30.50 4.33 5.05
C VAL A 107 -31.60 3.55 5.78
N GLY A 108 -31.76 2.26 5.48
CA GLY A 108 -32.64 1.29 6.13
C GLY A 108 -31.91 -0.01 6.47
N ARG A 109 -32.66 -1.04 6.87
CA ARG A 109 -32.13 -2.40 7.08
C ARG A 109 -32.84 -3.38 6.17
N TYR A 110 -32.10 -4.22 5.44
CA TYR A 110 -32.67 -5.31 4.66
C TYR A 110 -33.35 -6.31 5.58
N LEU A 111 -34.56 -6.74 5.25
CA LEU A 111 -35.36 -7.68 6.02
C LEU A 111 -35.73 -8.94 5.21
N GLY A 112 -35.20 -9.10 4.01
CA GLY A 112 -35.46 -10.26 3.14
C GLY A 112 -36.38 -9.94 1.98
N LEU A 113 -36.63 -10.96 1.16
CA LEU A 113 -37.59 -10.92 0.07
C LEU A 113 -38.98 -11.33 0.60
N GLN A 114 -40.02 -10.63 0.16
CA GLN A 114 -41.42 -11.01 0.36
C GLN A 114 -42.11 -11.09 -0.98
N ILE A 115 -42.88 -12.14 -1.21
CA ILE A 115 -43.76 -12.25 -2.37
C ILE A 115 -45.06 -11.54 -2.00
N LEU A 116 -45.45 -10.53 -2.77
CA LEU A 116 -46.74 -9.88 -2.66
C LEU A 116 -47.49 -10.06 -3.96
N ASP A 117 -48.78 -10.35 -3.84
CA ASP A 117 -49.71 -10.40 -4.96
C ASP A 117 -50.19 -8.96 -5.24
N ILE A 118 -49.87 -8.45 -6.42
CA ILE A 118 -50.38 -7.18 -6.91
C ILE A 118 -51.19 -7.46 -8.17
N ASP A 119 -52.48 -7.18 -8.12
CA ASP A 119 -53.41 -7.35 -9.24
C ASP A 119 -53.44 -8.76 -9.86
N GLY A 120 -53.14 -9.80 -9.07
CA GLY A 120 -53.18 -11.21 -9.49
C GLY A 120 -51.82 -11.77 -9.93
N ASP A 121 -50.79 -10.94 -10.00
CA ASP A 121 -49.42 -11.35 -10.34
C ASP A 121 -48.54 -11.39 -9.08
N PRO A 122 -47.96 -12.56 -8.72
CA PRO A 122 -47.01 -12.65 -7.62
C PRO A 122 -45.69 -11.98 -8.00
N ALA A 123 -45.33 -10.91 -7.27
CA ALA A 123 -44.07 -10.20 -7.45
C ALA A 123 -43.20 -10.28 -6.19
N GLU A 124 -41.88 -10.40 -6.40
CA GLU A 124 -40.89 -10.42 -5.33
C GLU A 124 -40.48 -8.99 -4.93
N PHE A 125 -40.47 -8.71 -3.64
CA PHE A 125 -40.14 -7.41 -3.09
C PHE A 125 -39.04 -7.46 -2.05
N CYS A 126 -38.10 -6.52 -2.14
CA CYS A 126 -37.10 -6.30 -1.11
C CYS A 126 -37.73 -5.52 0.05
N TYR A 127 -37.84 -6.17 1.22
CA TYR A 127 -38.40 -5.57 2.41
C TYR A 127 -37.29 -4.89 3.21
N SER A 128 -37.52 -3.65 3.65
CA SER A 128 -36.58 -2.94 4.52
C SER A 128 -37.27 -2.32 5.73
N ASN A 129 -36.59 -2.27 6.89
CA ASN A 129 -37.10 -1.63 8.12
C ASN A 129 -37.01 -0.09 8.06
N MET A 130 -37.41 0.47 6.92
CA MET A 130 -37.87 1.84 6.85
C MET A 130 -39.30 1.85 7.38
N PRO A 131 -39.91 3.01 7.71
CA PRO A 131 -41.37 3.06 7.67
C PRO A 131 -41.78 2.49 6.31
N ARG A 132 -42.24 1.22 6.29
CA ARG A 132 -42.58 0.29 5.18
C ARG A 132 -42.43 0.87 3.77
N VAL A 133 -41.19 1.06 3.34
CA VAL A 133 -40.83 1.21 1.93
C VAL A 133 -40.55 -0.19 1.43
N ILE A 134 -41.37 -0.64 0.49
CA ILE A 134 -41.19 -1.89 -0.24
C ILE A 134 -40.53 -1.51 -1.56
N SER A 135 -39.26 -1.89 -1.76
CA SER A 135 -38.52 -1.57 -2.97
C SER A 135 -38.63 -2.74 -3.94
N PHE A 136 -39.14 -2.48 -5.14
CA PHE A 136 -39.22 -3.44 -6.24
C PHE A 136 -37.81 -3.74 -6.80
N MET A 137 -37.48 -5.02 -6.95
CA MET A 137 -36.28 -5.46 -7.67
C MET A 137 -36.69 -6.63 -8.57
N SER A 138 -37.02 -6.34 -9.83
CA SER A 138 -37.29 -7.39 -10.81
C SER A 138 -35.98 -8.12 -11.16
N PRO A 139 -35.98 -9.45 -11.32
CA PRO A 139 -34.82 -10.21 -11.81
C PRO A 139 -34.41 -9.84 -13.24
N TRP A 140 -35.26 -9.13 -13.97
CA TRP A 140 -35.09 -8.82 -15.39
C TRP A 140 -34.96 -7.30 -15.60
N GLY A 141 -33.74 -6.79 -15.44
CA GLY A 141 -33.35 -5.45 -15.87
C GLY A 141 -33.69 -4.28 -14.93
N PRO A 142 -33.17 -3.07 -15.20
CA PRO A 142 -33.31 -1.90 -14.33
C PRO A 142 -34.74 -1.35 -14.46
N ALA A 143 -35.67 -1.95 -13.73
CA ALA A 143 -37.00 -1.38 -13.54
C ALA A 143 -36.91 -0.13 -12.65
N PRO A 144 -37.67 0.94 -12.93
CA PRO A 144 -37.71 2.12 -12.06
C PRO A 144 -38.11 1.69 -10.65
N HIS A 145 -37.35 2.15 -9.65
CA HIS A 145 -37.58 1.84 -8.24
C HIS A 145 -38.96 2.35 -7.79
N GLN A 146 -40.01 1.52 -7.92
CA GLN A 146 -41.33 1.86 -7.41
C GLN A 146 -41.39 1.46 -5.94
N SER A 147 -41.64 2.46 -5.07
CA SER A 147 -41.77 2.29 -3.63
C SER A 147 -43.25 2.26 -3.23
N VAL A 148 -43.75 1.09 -2.80
CA VAL A 148 -45.12 0.97 -2.30
C VAL A 148 -45.16 1.36 -0.81
N HIS A 149 -46.07 2.27 -0.45
CA HIS A 149 -46.22 2.80 0.91
C HIS A 149 -47.52 2.32 1.56
N GLY A 150 -47.43 1.74 2.76
CA GLY A 150 -48.60 1.34 3.53
C GLY A 150 -49.47 2.53 3.98
N ARG A 151 -50.80 2.45 3.81
CA ARG A 151 -51.76 3.47 4.25
C ARG A 151 -52.09 3.31 5.75
N ARG A 152 -51.28 3.88 6.64
CA ARG A 152 -51.64 4.12 8.06
C ARG A 152 -51.62 5.62 8.39
N PRO A 153 -52.55 6.16 9.21
CA PRO A 153 -52.52 7.57 9.65
C PRO A 153 -51.23 7.89 10.42
N GLY A 154 -50.62 9.06 10.17
CA GLY A 154 -49.36 9.53 10.80
C GLY A 154 -48.07 9.15 10.06
N TYR A 155 -48.13 8.14 9.19
CA TYR A 155 -46.96 7.61 8.50
C TYR A 155 -46.49 8.48 7.32
N ARG A 156 -47.43 9.05 6.54
CA ARG A 156 -47.10 9.96 5.42
C ARG A 156 -46.24 11.14 5.87
N ALA A 157 -46.53 11.69 7.05
CA ALA A 157 -45.76 12.79 7.63
C ALA A 157 -44.32 12.35 8.00
N ALA A 158 -44.16 11.14 8.56
CA ALA A 158 -42.84 10.58 8.88
C ALA A 158 -42.00 10.30 7.63
N THR A 159 -42.59 9.74 6.57
CA THR A 159 -41.90 9.51 5.29
C THR A 159 -41.50 10.81 4.60
N GLN A 160 -42.39 11.81 4.55
CA GLN A 160 -42.07 13.12 3.97
C GLN A 160 -40.97 13.85 4.74
N THR A 161 -40.99 13.78 6.07
CA THR A 161 -39.92 14.36 6.91
C THR A 161 -38.58 13.69 6.64
N ARG A 162 -38.57 12.35 6.47
CA ARG A 162 -37.37 11.59 6.12
C ARG A 162 -36.87 11.89 4.71
N GLN A 163 -37.76 11.96 3.71
CA GLN A 163 -37.42 12.35 2.35
C GLN A 163 -36.78 13.74 2.31
N ARG A 164 -37.36 14.72 2.99
CA ARG A 164 -36.76 16.06 3.12
C ARG A 164 -35.39 16.04 3.79
N ALA A 165 -35.20 15.20 4.80
CA ALA A 165 -33.89 15.04 5.45
C ALA A 165 -32.85 14.40 4.50
N VAL A 166 -33.24 13.40 3.72
CA VAL A 166 -32.38 12.73 2.71
C VAL A 166 -32.04 13.67 1.57
N GLU A 167 -33.01 14.42 1.04
CA GLU A 167 -32.78 15.45 0.03
C GLU A 167 -31.83 16.53 0.53
N LYS A 168 -32.02 17.02 1.76
CA LYS A 168 -31.12 17.99 2.39
C LYS A 168 -29.70 17.42 2.55
N ALA A 169 -29.58 16.17 2.99
CA ALA A 169 -28.28 15.49 3.13
C ALA A 169 -27.60 15.29 1.77
N ARG A 170 -28.34 14.88 0.74
CA ARG A 170 -27.87 14.73 -0.64
C ARG A 170 -27.41 16.05 -1.22
N ARG A 171 -28.20 17.12 -1.06
CA ARG A 171 -27.81 18.45 -1.53
C ARG A 171 -26.51 18.90 -0.86
N LYS A 172 -26.41 18.78 0.46
CA LYS A 172 -25.19 19.12 1.20
C LYS A 172 -23.98 18.26 0.78
N ALA A 173 -24.19 16.98 0.51
CA ALA A 173 -23.13 16.09 0.02
C ALA A 173 -22.68 16.47 -1.40
N ARG A 174 -23.61 16.82 -2.29
CA ARG A 174 -23.31 17.31 -3.65
C ARG A 174 -22.57 18.63 -3.63
N GLU A 175 -23.02 19.59 -2.82
CA GLU A 175 -22.34 20.88 -2.63
C GLU A 175 -20.89 20.65 -2.17
N ARG A 176 -20.68 19.85 -1.12
CA ARG A 176 -19.33 19.51 -0.65
C ARG A 176 -18.48 18.78 -1.70
N ALA A 177 -19.07 17.86 -2.45
CA ALA A 177 -18.36 17.14 -3.51
C ALA A 177 -17.95 18.10 -4.63
N ALA A 178 -18.83 19.05 -5.00
CA ALA A 178 -18.52 20.09 -5.97
C ALA A 178 -17.42 21.03 -5.47
N ASP A 179 -17.47 21.45 -4.20
CA ASP A 179 -16.43 22.29 -3.59
C ASP A 179 -15.07 21.60 -3.60
N VAL A 180 -15.00 20.32 -3.19
CA VAL A 180 -13.76 19.53 -3.21
C VAL A 180 -13.27 19.31 -4.63
N ALA A 181 -14.17 19.00 -5.58
CA ALA A 181 -13.80 18.83 -6.99
C ALA A 181 -13.23 20.12 -7.58
N ALA A 182 -13.82 21.28 -7.27
CA ALA A 182 -13.31 22.58 -7.70
C ALA A 182 -11.92 22.87 -7.11
N GLN A 183 -11.70 22.56 -5.83
CA GLN A 183 -10.39 22.71 -5.19
C GLN A 183 -9.33 21.79 -5.82
N LEU A 184 -9.66 20.53 -6.06
CA LEU A 184 -8.74 19.59 -6.72
C LEU A 184 -8.43 20.06 -8.16
N LEU A 185 -9.44 20.51 -8.90
CA LEU A 185 -9.26 21.02 -10.26
C LEU A 185 -8.36 22.25 -10.30
N ASP A 186 -8.51 23.19 -9.36
CA ASP A 186 -7.63 24.35 -9.23
C ASP A 186 -6.19 23.92 -8.90
N VAL A 187 -6.00 22.95 -8.00
CA VAL A 187 -4.66 22.39 -7.70
C VAL A 187 -4.04 21.74 -8.94
N TYR A 188 -4.80 20.96 -9.70
CA TYR A 188 -4.31 20.34 -10.94
C TYR A 188 -3.97 21.37 -12.01
N ALA A 189 -4.85 22.35 -12.24
CA ALA A 189 -4.61 23.42 -13.21
C ALA A 189 -3.34 24.21 -12.88
N ARG A 190 -3.12 24.54 -11.59
CA ARG A 190 -1.89 25.21 -11.14
C ARG A 190 -0.65 24.34 -11.31
N ARG A 191 -0.77 23.01 -11.19
CA ARG A 191 0.35 22.07 -11.39
C ARG A 191 0.69 21.92 -12.87
N GLU A 192 -0.31 21.80 -13.75
CA GLU A 192 -0.10 21.74 -15.20
C GLU A 192 0.47 23.04 -15.77
N ALA A 193 0.05 24.19 -15.23
CA ALA A 193 0.58 25.49 -15.65
C ALA A 193 2.04 25.72 -15.20
N ARG A 194 2.53 24.99 -14.19
CA ARG A 194 3.90 25.11 -13.71
C ARG A 194 4.83 24.25 -14.57
N GLN A 195 5.94 24.85 -14.99
CA GLN A 195 7.06 24.07 -15.52
C GLN A 195 7.67 23.25 -14.37
N GLY A 196 7.72 21.94 -14.56
CA GLY A 196 8.37 21.02 -13.64
C GLY A 196 9.88 20.97 -13.87
N HIS A 197 10.52 19.97 -13.26
CA HIS A 197 11.93 19.69 -13.45
C HIS A 197 12.07 18.28 -14.02
N ALA A 198 12.57 18.19 -15.24
CA ALA A 198 12.93 16.91 -15.85
C ALA A 198 14.25 16.43 -15.25
N HIS A 199 14.20 15.36 -14.46
CA HIS A 199 15.39 14.74 -13.90
C HIS A 199 16.19 14.02 -15.00
N THR A 200 17.49 14.25 -15.04
CA THR A 200 18.42 13.48 -15.89
C THR A 200 18.73 12.15 -15.24
N LEU A 201 18.64 11.05 -16.01
CA LEU A 201 18.93 9.70 -15.54
C LEU A 201 20.07 9.06 -16.35
N ASP A 202 21.15 8.67 -15.67
CA ASP A 202 22.13 7.73 -16.19
C ASP A 202 21.60 6.31 -16.01
N GLU A 203 21.22 5.71 -17.13
CA GLU A 203 20.65 4.35 -17.20
C GLU A 203 21.59 3.28 -16.66
N ALA A 204 22.91 3.42 -16.80
CA ALA A 204 23.85 2.41 -16.31
C ALA A 204 23.91 2.39 -14.79
N MET A 205 23.91 3.57 -14.16
CA MET A 205 23.82 3.69 -12.70
C MET A 205 22.44 3.26 -12.18
N TRP A 206 21.38 3.61 -12.89
CA TRP A 206 20.02 3.17 -12.56
C TRP A 206 19.89 1.63 -12.56
N LEU A 207 20.41 0.96 -13.58
CA LEU A 207 20.40 -0.50 -13.65
C LEU A 207 21.18 -1.13 -12.49
N LYS A 208 22.37 -0.61 -12.18
CA LYS A 208 23.15 -1.04 -11.00
C LYS A 208 22.38 -0.84 -9.69
N PHE A 209 21.64 0.26 -9.56
CA PHE A 209 20.79 0.47 -8.40
C PHE A 209 19.69 -0.58 -8.35
N CYS A 210 19.01 -0.87 -9.46
CA CYS A 210 17.96 -1.88 -9.55
C CYS A 210 18.49 -3.29 -9.20
N GLU A 211 19.69 -3.66 -9.65
CA GLU A 211 20.35 -4.94 -9.31
C GLU A 211 20.59 -5.13 -7.81
N GLY A 212 20.70 -4.04 -7.05
CA GLY A 212 20.80 -4.09 -5.59
C GLY A 212 19.53 -4.54 -4.87
N PHE A 213 18.40 -4.67 -5.58
CA PHE A 213 17.15 -5.18 -5.02
C PHE A 213 17.14 -6.72 -5.05
N PRO A 214 17.08 -7.40 -3.89
CA PRO A 214 17.28 -8.87 -3.83
C PRO A 214 16.03 -9.69 -4.19
N PHE A 215 14.98 -9.06 -4.70
CA PHE A 215 13.71 -9.71 -5.01
C PHE A 215 13.34 -9.49 -6.48
N GLU A 216 12.62 -10.44 -7.04
CA GLU A 216 12.03 -10.30 -8.37
C GLU A 216 10.78 -9.41 -8.29
N GLU A 217 10.71 -8.43 -9.17
CA GLU A 217 9.59 -7.50 -9.25
C GLU A 217 8.36 -8.17 -9.87
N THR A 218 7.18 -7.88 -9.33
CA THR A 218 5.93 -8.26 -10.00
C THR A 218 5.67 -7.35 -11.21
N PRO A 219 4.84 -7.78 -12.18
CA PRO A 219 4.47 -6.94 -13.32
C PRO A 219 3.88 -5.58 -12.91
N ASP A 220 3.04 -5.56 -11.87
CA ASP A 220 2.45 -4.32 -11.35
C ASP A 220 3.48 -3.40 -10.69
N GLN A 221 4.47 -3.97 -9.99
CA GLN A 221 5.59 -3.21 -9.42
C GLN A 221 6.44 -2.60 -10.52
N ALA A 222 6.82 -3.38 -11.54
CA ALA A 222 7.60 -2.91 -12.67
C ALA A 222 6.87 -1.79 -13.43
N ALA A 223 5.55 -1.94 -13.64
CA ALA A 223 4.72 -0.90 -14.26
C ALA A 223 4.67 0.38 -13.40
N ALA A 224 4.52 0.27 -12.07
CA ALA A 224 4.52 1.42 -11.19
C ALA A 224 5.88 2.13 -11.17
N ILE A 225 6.98 1.38 -11.14
CA ILE A 225 8.36 1.90 -11.17
C ILE A 225 8.63 2.62 -12.49
N GLY A 226 8.27 2.00 -13.62
CA GLY A 226 8.41 2.61 -14.95
C GLY A 226 7.62 3.91 -15.05
N ALA A 227 6.36 3.91 -14.62
CA ALA A 227 5.52 5.10 -14.67
C ALA A 227 6.04 6.25 -13.77
N VAL A 228 6.60 5.93 -12.60
CA VAL A 228 7.28 6.92 -11.73
C VAL A 228 8.54 7.47 -12.41
N LYS A 229 9.38 6.59 -12.99
CA LYS A 229 10.59 6.98 -13.71
C LYS A 229 10.25 7.95 -14.86
N ASP A 230 9.28 7.59 -15.69
CA ASP A 230 8.86 8.41 -16.83
C ASP A 230 8.33 9.78 -16.40
N ASP A 231 7.53 9.81 -15.32
CA ASP A 231 7.01 11.08 -14.79
C ASP A 231 8.10 11.96 -14.20
N MET A 232 9.12 11.39 -13.53
CA MET A 232 10.25 12.15 -12.99
C MET A 232 11.18 12.69 -14.08
N CYS A 233 11.34 11.97 -15.18
CA CYS A 233 12.14 12.43 -16.31
C CYS A 233 11.39 13.40 -17.25
N ALA A 234 10.09 13.59 -17.04
CA ALA A 234 9.27 14.50 -17.84
C ALA A 234 9.40 15.98 -17.37
N PRO A 235 9.19 16.97 -18.25
CA PRO A 235 9.25 18.40 -17.88
C PRO A 235 8.04 18.88 -17.06
N ARG A 236 7.06 18.01 -16.78
CA ARG A 236 5.86 18.31 -16.00
C ARG A 236 6.06 17.95 -14.54
N VAL A 237 5.35 18.62 -13.64
CA VAL A 237 5.37 18.27 -12.21
C VAL A 237 4.71 16.90 -12.02
N MET A 238 5.44 15.93 -11.48
CA MET A 238 4.89 14.62 -11.10
C MET A 238 3.93 14.76 -9.91
N ASP A 239 2.75 14.14 -10.02
CA ASP A 239 1.78 13.99 -8.94
C ASP A 239 1.10 12.62 -9.07
N ARG A 240 1.69 11.61 -8.41
CA ARG A 240 1.32 10.21 -8.57
C ARG A 240 1.00 9.57 -7.22
N LEU A 241 -0.11 8.83 -7.19
CA LEU A 241 -0.46 7.95 -6.08
C LEU A 241 -0.18 6.49 -6.44
N VAL A 242 0.62 5.82 -5.63
CA VAL A 242 0.88 4.38 -5.75
C VAL A 242 0.12 3.66 -4.64
N CYS A 243 -0.92 2.92 -5.01
CA CYS A 243 -1.71 2.10 -4.10
C CYS A 243 -1.23 0.66 -4.12
N GLY A 244 -1.23 0.00 -2.97
CA GLY A 244 -0.91 -1.42 -2.85
C GLY A 244 -0.95 -1.85 -1.40
N ASP A 245 -1.05 -3.15 -1.15
CA ASP A 245 -1.13 -3.70 0.20
C ASP A 245 0.22 -3.61 0.95
N VAL A 246 0.17 -3.85 2.26
CA VAL A 246 1.38 -3.91 3.10
C VAL A 246 2.29 -5.02 2.57
N GLY A 247 3.57 -4.70 2.35
CA GLY A 247 4.56 -5.65 1.82
C GLY A 247 4.69 -5.69 0.30
N PHE A 248 3.86 -4.98 -0.47
CA PHE A 248 3.91 -4.97 -1.94
C PHE A 248 5.00 -4.06 -2.55
N GLY A 249 6.07 -3.77 -1.80
CA GLY A 249 7.23 -3.06 -2.36
C GLY A 249 7.06 -1.55 -2.63
N LYS A 250 6.05 -0.89 -2.05
CA LYS A 250 5.88 0.58 -2.17
C LYS A 250 7.15 1.36 -1.77
N THR A 251 7.87 0.85 -0.77
CA THR A 251 9.14 1.44 -0.33
C THR A 251 10.21 1.37 -1.42
N GLU A 252 10.26 0.30 -2.22
CA GLU A 252 11.23 0.17 -3.33
C GLU A 252 10.93 1.19 -4.43
N VAL A 253 9.64 1.42 -4.74
CA VAL A 253 9.22 2.48 -5.69
C VAL A 253 9.72 3.85 -5.21
N ALA A 254 9.57 4.16 -3.91
CA ALA A 254 10.04 5.42 -3.33
C ALA A 254 11.58 5.52 -3.31
N MET A 255 12.30 4.42 -3.00
CA MET A 255 13.76 4.38 -3.02
C MET A 255 14.32 4.66 -4.41
N ARG A 256 13.72 4.06 -5.44
CA ARG A 256 14.09 4.31 -6.83
C ARG A 256 13.81 5.75 -7.27
N ALA A 257 12.67 6.31 -6.88
CA ALA A 257 12.38 7.72 -7.12
C ALA A 257 13.43 8.64 -6.45
N ALA A 258 13.78 8.37 -5.19
CA ALA A 258 14.79 9.12 -4.47
C ALA A 258 16.18 9.02 -5.14
N PHE A 259 16.52 7.86 -5.68
CA PHE A 259 17.75 7.67 -6.45
C PHE A 259 17.81 8.53 -7.71
N ILE A 260 16.72 8.59 -8.50
CA ILE A 260 16.62 9.46 -9.69
C ILE A 260 16.85 10.92 -9.29
N ALA A 261 16.19 11.38 -8.22
CA ALA A 261 16.37 12.74 -7.72
C ALA A 261 17.82 13.00 -7.27
N ALA A 262 18.40 12.11 -6.47
CA ALA A 262 19.77 12.24 -5.97
C ALA A 262 20.81 12.30 -7.10
N GLN A 263 20.66 11.47 -8.13
CA GLN A 263 21.55 11.46 -9.29
C GLN A 263 21.49 12.77 -10.09
N SER A 264 20.32 13.40 -10.17
CA SER A 264 20.15 14.72 -10.77
C SER A 264 20.63 15.90 -9.90
N GLY A 265 21.26 15.62 -8.74
CA GLY A 265 21.72 16.63 -7.80
C GLY A 265 20.59 17.31 -7.01
N ARG A 266 19.45 16.63 -6.82
CA ARG A 266 18.29 17.13 -6.07
C ARG A 266 18.11 16.38 -4.77
N GLN A 267 17.64 17.10 -3.74
CA GLN A 267 17.29 16.52 -2.45
C GLN A 267 15.90 15.86 -2.50
N SER A 268 15.74 14.80 -1.71
CA SER A 268 14.47 14.08 -1.55
C SER A 268 14.01 14.13 -0.10
N ALA A 269 12.72 14.32 0.14
CA ALA A 269 12.11 14.28 1.46
C ALA A 269 11.02 13.20 1.51
N ILE A 270 11.07 12.33 2.52
CA ILE A 270 10.14 11.22 2.69
C ILE A 270 9.40 11.36 4.02
N PRO A 271 8.19 11.92 4.02
CA PRO A 271 7.44 12.12 5.25
C PRO A 271 6.90 10.78 5.78
N GLY A 272 7.18 10.49 7.06
CA GLY A 272 6.54 9.41 7.80
C GLY A 272 5.48 9.96 8.77
N PRO A 273 4.31 9.32 8.94
CA PRO A 273 3.26 9.84 9.81
C PRO A 273 3.59 9.67 11.30
N THR A 274 4.58 8.83 11.63
CA THR A 274 5.06 8.64 13.01
C THR A 274 6.59 8.56 13.06
N PRO A 275 7.22 8.94 14.19
CA PRO A 275 8.67 8.80 14.37
C PRO A 275 9.17 7.36 14.22
N LEU A 276 8.36 6.36 14.59
CA LEU A 276 8.71 4.95 14.40
C LEU A 276 8.85 4.59 12.92
N LEU A 277 7.88 5.00 12.09
CA LEU A 277 7.93 4.77 10.65
C LEU A 277 9.05 5.57 9.97
N ALA A 278 9.30 6.81 10.41
CA ALA A 278 10.43 7.61 9.92
C ALA A 278 11.77 6.89 10.15
N ASN A 279 11.99 6.34 11.36
CA ASN A 279 13.20 5.56 11.65
C ASN A 279 13.25 4.23 10.89
N GLN A 280 12.12 3.58 10.67
CA GLN A 280 12.07 2.38 9.82
C GLN A 280 12.47 2.69 8.38
N HIS A 281 11.96 3.78 7.81
CA HIS A 281 12.37 4.24 6.49
C HIS A 281 13.86 4.60 6.48
N HIS A 282 14.34 5.34 7.48
CA HIS A 282 15.75 5.70 7.61
C HIS A 282 16.67 4.49 7.57
N ALA A 283 16.41 3.46 8.39
CA ALA A 283 17.21 2.24 8.39
C ALA A 283 17.21 1.56 7.02
N ASN A 284 16.03 1.41 6.39
CA ASN A 284 15.92 0.78 5.08
C ASN A 284 16.64 1.59 3.98
N PHE A 285 16.53 2.92 4.00
CA PHE A 285 17.20 3.78 3.03
C PHE A 285 18.72 3.79 3.24
N ARG A 286 19.18 3.90 4.49
CA ARG A 286 20.61 3.84 4.81
C ARG A 286 21.24 2.52 4.35
N ASP A 287 20.56 1.39 4.58
CA ASP A 287 21.03 0.09 4.10
C ASP A 287 21.05 0.03 2.56
N ARG A 288 19.99 0.53 1.90
CA ARG A 288 19.86 0.48 0.43
C ARG A 288 20.86 1.39 -0.31
N PHE A 289 21.22 2.51 0.31
CA PHE A 289 22.11 3.53 -0.25
C PHE A 289 23.56 3.41 0.24
N ALA A 290 23.91 2.37 1.01
CA ALA A 290 25.24 2.22 1.62
C ALA A 290 26.41 2.23 0.61
N ASP A 291 26.22 1.65 -0.57
CA ASP A 291 27.23 1.61 -1.64
C ASP A 291 27.22 2.86 -2.55
N TRP A 292 26.41 3.87 -2.21
CA TRP A 292 26.21 5.07 -3.02
C TRP A 292 26.72 6.32 -2.30
N PRO A 293 27.19 7.34 -3.04
CA PRO A 293 27.76 8.55 -2.45
C PRO A 293 26.67 9.55 -1.99
N TYR A 294 25.62 9.06 -1.32
CA TYR A 294 24.49 9.86 -0.87
C TYR A 294 24.29 9.69 0.64
N SER A 295 24.18 10.81 1.35
CA SER A 295 23.83 10.81 2.77
C SER A 295 22.33 10.60 2.96
N VAL A 296 21.97 9.79 3.94
CA VAL A 296 20.57 9.54 4.32
C VAL A 296 20.42 9.84 5.79
N GLU A 297 19.72 10.93 6.09
CA GLU A 297 19.43 11.38 7.45
C GLU A 297 17.93 11.30 7.75
N VAL A 298 17.60 11.26 9.03
CA VAL A 298 16.21 11.30 9.52
C VAL A 298 15.99 12.57 10.31
N VAL A 299 14.77 13.07 10.34
CA VAL A 299 14.38 14.18 11.23
C VAL A 299 13.18 13.72 12.03
N SER A 300 13.38 13.50 13.33
CA SER A 300 12.34 13.02 14.23
C SER A 300 12.58 13.48 15.67
N ARG A 301 11.53 13.41 16.49
CA ARG A 301 11.59 13.73 17.92
C ARG A 301 12.55 12.88 18.76
N PHE A 302 13.16 11.84 18.19
CA PHE A 302 14.11 10.97 18.88
C PHE A 302 15.56 11.44 18.75
N GLN A 303 15.83 12.44 17.91
CA GLN A 303 17.16 13.03 17.76
C GLN A 303 17.34 14.19 18.74
N SER A 304 18.58 14.41 19.15
CA SER A 304 18.91 15.55 20.00
C SER A 304 18.85 16.86 19.19
N SER A 305 18.71 18.00 19.88
CA SER A 305 18.76 19.32 19.22
C SER A 305 20.04 19.49 18.41
N LYS A 306 21.17 19.00 18.94
CA LYS A 306 22.47 19.09 18.28
C LYS A 306 22.48 18.29 16.96
N ASP A 307 21.96 17.07 16.96
CA ASP A 307 21.90 16.25 15.74
C ASP A 307 21.02 16.92 14.67
N LEU A 308 19.92 17.57 15.07
CA LEU A 308 19.05 18.28 14.14
C LEU A 308 19.73 19.52 13.54
N ASP A 309 20.49 20.26 14.35
CA ASP A 309 21.26 21.41 13.89
C ASP A 309 22.33 20.97 12.88
N ASP A 310 23.05 19.88 13.17
CA ASP A 310 24.08 19.30 12.29
C ASP A 310 23.46 18.83 10.95
N ILE A 311 22.28 18.20 10.98
CA ILE A 311 21.56 17.77 9.76
C ILE A 311 21.09 18.97 8.94
N SER A 312 20.68 20.07 9.58
CA SER A 312 20.20 21.26 8.88
C SER A 312 21.31 22.09 8.22
N ALA A 313 22.54 21.92 8.71
CA ALA A 313 23.71 22.64 8.22
C ALA A 313 24.39 22.00 7.00
N GLY A 314 24.06 20.72 6.70
CA GLY A 314 24.55 19.95 5.55
C GLY A 314 23.59 19.93 4.37
#